data_AF-A0A3D4MDN0-F1
#
_entry.id   AF-A0A3D4MDN0-F1
#
_cell.length_a   1.000
_cell.length_b   1.000
_cell.length_c   1.000
_cell.angle_alpha   90.00
_cell.angle_beta   90.00
_cell.angle_gamma   90.00
#
_symmetry.space_group_name_H-M   'P 1'
#
loop_
_entity.id
_entity.type
_entity.pdbx_description
1 polymer ?
#
loop_
_entity_poly.entity_id
_entity_poly.type
_entity_poly.pdbx_seq_one_letter_code
_entity_poly.pdbx_strand_id
1 'polypeptide(L)'
;KKIIFHPKMLPSLVISDPELTVGLPPHITAATGVDAFVHCFEAFCAPGFHPLADGIALEGMRLVADYLPRAYDDGKDIEARAHMLAAAS
;
A
#
# COMPACT_ATOMS: atom_id res chain seq x y z
N LYS A 1 -7.26 -12.71 17.87
CA LYS A 1 -6.12 -11.87 17.45
C LYS A 1 -5.95 -10.75 18.47
N LYS A 2 -4.74 -10.40 18.92
CA LYS A 2 -4.48 -9.26 19.81
C LYS A 2 -3.59 -8.27 19.06
N ILE A 3 -3.81 -6.97 19.24
CA ILE A 3 -2.99 -5.90 18.66
C ILE A 3 -2.13 -5.34 19.79
N ILE A 4 -0.83 -5.21 19.55
CA ILE A 4 0.12 -4.57 20.47
C ILE A 4 0.64 -3.33 19.76
N PHE A 5 0.54 -2.17 20.41
CA PHE A 5 0.98 -0.89 19.87
C PHE A 5 1.86 -0.17 20.90
N HIS A 6 3.01 0.32 20.47
CA HIS A 6 3.88 1.18 21.25
C HIS A 6 4.67 2.10 20.30
N PRO A 7 4.83 3.40 20.58
CA PRO A 7 5.52 4.33 19.67
C PRO A 7 6.94 3.90 19.26
N LYS A 8 7.67 3.21 20.16
CA LYS A 8 9.00 2.64 19.86
C LYS A 8 8.99 1.40 18.94
N MET A 9 7.83 0.93 18.50
CA MET A 9 7.72 -0.14 17.49
C MET A 9 7.76 0.40 16.06
N LEU A 10 7.67 1.73 15.87
CA LEU A 10 7.88 2.35 14.56
C LEU A 10 9.34 2.15 14.13
N PRO A 11 9.60 1.57 12.95
CA PRO A 11 10.95 1.41 12.43
C PRO A 11 11.63 2.78 12.24
N SER A 12 12.92 2.88 12.59
CA SER A 12 13.72 4.09 12.34
C SER A 12 14.06 4.29 10.86
N LEU A 13 14.00 3.22 10.07
CA LEU A 13 14.29 3.20 8.64
C LEU A 13 13.45 2.11 7.98
N VAL A 14 12.83 2.43 6.85
CA VAL A 14 12.12 1.50 5.98
C VAL A 14 12.76 1.58 4.59
N ILE A 15 13.08 0.43 4.00
CA ILE A 15 13.60 0.32 2.63
C ILE A 15 12.56 -0.47 1.83
N SER A 16 11.88 0.21 0.91
CA SER A 16 10.84 -0.37 0.07
C SER A 16 11.37 -0.55 -1.36
N ASP A 17 12.01 -1.69 -1.61
CA ASP A 17 12.59 -2.04 -2.92
C ASP A 17 11.59 -2.84 -3.77
N PRO A 18 11.11 -2.31 -4.93
CA PRO A 18 10.16 -3.01 -5.79
C PRO A 18 10.72 -4.31 -6.38
N GLU A 19 12.03 -4.43 -6.56
CA GLU A 19 12.65 -5.64 -7.14
C GLU A 19 12.42 -6.87 -6.24
N LEU A 20 12.35 -6.66 -4.93
CA LEU A 20 12.07 -7.73 -3.95
C LEU A 20 10.63 -8.26 -4.03
N THR A 21 9.74 -7.58 -4.75
CA THR A 21 8.32 -7.95 -4.87
C THR A 21 7.97 -8.66 -6.20
N VAL A 22 8.90 -8.67 -7.17
CA VAL A 22 8.69 -9.24 -8.50
C VAL A 22 8.34 -10.74 -8.46
N GLY A 23 8.83 -11.46 -7.44
CA GLY A 23 8.57 -12.88 -7.23
C GLY A 23 7.18 -13.22 -6.67
N LEU A 24 6.36 -12.23 -6.30
CA LEU A 24 5.03 -12.49 -5.74
C LEU A 24 4.07 -13.05 -6.81
N PRO A 25 3.35 -14.15 -6.53
CA PRO A 25 2.36 -14.68 -7.45
C PRO A 25 1.16 -13.72 -7.57
N PRO A 26 0.46 -13.68 -8.73
CA PRO A 26 -0.59 -12.70 -9.00
C PRO A 26 -1.68 -12.62 -7.91
N HIS A 27 -2.14 -13.76 -7.38
CA HIS A 27 -3.16 -13.77 -6.34
C HIS A 27 -2.72 -13.12 -5.03
N ILE A 28 -1.43 -13.21 -4.67
CA ILE A 28 -0.87 -12.50 -3.50
C ILE A 28 -0.75 -11.02 -3.81
N THR A 29 -0.26 -10.65 -5.01
CA THR A 29 -0.22 -9.25 -5.45
C THR A 29 -1.59 -8.59 -5.35
N ALA A 30 -2.65 -9.26 -5.83
CA ALA A 30 -4.03 -8.78 -5.71
C ALA A 30 -4.46 -8.65 -4.25
N ALA A 31 -4.26 -9.70 -3.44
CA ALA A 31 -4.69 -9.69 -2.04
C ALA A 31 -4.02 -8.57 -1.24
N THR A 32 -2.70 -8.40 -1.35
CA THR A 32 -1.97 -7.34 -0.62
C THR A 32 -2.23 -5.96 -1.21
N GLY A 33 -2.46 -5.84 -2.52
CA GLY A 33 -2.82 -4.57 -3.14
C GLY A 33 -4.21 -4.08 -2.72
N VAL A 34 -5.17 -4.98 -2.60
CA VAL A 34 -6.51 -4.66 -2.07
C VAL A 34 -6.43 -4.32 -0.57
N ASP A 35 -5.59 -5.00 0.21
CA ASP A 35 -5.34 -4.65 1.62
C ASP A 35 -4.83 -3.21 1.77
N ALA A 36 -3.87 -2.80 0.93
CA ALA A 36 -3.39 -1.41 0.89
C ALA A 36 -4.52 -0.42 0.55
N PHE A 37 -5.35 -0.72 -0.45
CA PHE A 37 -6.50 0.13 -0.79
C PHE A 37 -7.48 0.26 0.38
N VAL A 38 -7.80 -0.84 1.06
CA VAL A 38 -8.73 -0.84 2.19
C VAL A 38 -8.19 0.02 3.33
N HIS A 39 -6.89 -0.05 3.64
CA HIS A 39 -6.29 0.83 4.64
C HIS A 39 -6.43 2.31 4.27
N CYS A 40 -6.17 2.69 3.01
CA CYS A 40 -6.39 4.06 2.55
C CYS A 40 -7.87 4.47 2.66
N PHE A 41 -8.78 3.61 2.23
CA PHE A 41 -10.22 3.87 2.28
C PHE A 41 -10.73 4.05 3.72
N GLU A 42 -10.32 3.17 4.63
CA GLU A 42 -10.67 3.25 6.05
C GLU A 42 -10.07 4.50 6.71
N ALA A 43 -8.83 4.87 6.37
CA ALA A 43 -8.19 6.09 6.85
C ALA A 43 -8.96 7.35 6.40
N PHE A 44 -9.39 7.41 5.13
CA PHE A 44 -10.20 8.51 4.61
C PHE A 44 -11.59 8.58 5.25
N CYS A 45 -12.16 7.45 5.63
CA CYS A 45 -13.47 7.37 6.29
C CYS A 45 -13.39 7.58 7.82
N ALA A 46 -12.20 7.82 8.38
CA ALA A 46 -12.02 8.03 9.81
C ALA A 46 -12.75 9.32 10.25
N PRO A 47 -13.41 9.33 11.42
CA PRO A 47 -14.21 10.48 11.87
C PRO A 47 -13.37 11.71 12.29
N GLY A 48 -12.06 11.58 12.39
CA GLY A 48 -11.16 12.65 12.82
C GLY A 48 -10.71 13.53 11.66
N PHE A 49 -10.74 14.86 11.85
CA PHE A 49 -10.20 15.79 10.85
C PHE A 49 -8.68 15.72 10.79
N HIS A 50 -8.14 15.18 9.69
CA HIS A 50 -6.70 15.09 9.48
C HIS A 50 -6.34 15.26 7.98
N PRO A 51 -6.29 16.51 7.47
CA PRO A 51 -6.13 16.80 6.04
C PRO A 51 -4.94 16.13 5.34
N LEU A 52 -3.81 15.98 6.05
CA LEU A 52 -2.64 15.30 5.51
C LEU A 52 -2.88 13.79 5.31
N ALA A 53 -3.67 13.17 6.18
CA ALA A 53 -3.99 11.75 6.08
C ALA A 53 -4.99 11.53 4.95
N ASP A 54 -5.98 12.42 4.83
CA ASP A 54 -6.95 12.38 3.73
C ASP A 54 -6.26 12.49 2.37
N GLY A 55 -5.30 13.41 2.23
CA GLY A 55 -4.51 13.56 1.01
C GLY A 55 -3.70 12.31 0.66
N ILE A 56 -3.02 11.71 1.65
CA ILE A 56 -2.26 10.46 1.47
C ILE A 56 -3.21 9.32 1.09
N ALA A 57 -4.35 9.19 1.76
CA ALA A 57 -5.33 8.16 1.50
C ALA A 57 -5.92 8.26 0.08
N LEU A 58 -6.27 9.46 -0.37
CA LEU A 58 -6.80 9.68 -1.72
C LEU A 58 -5.75 9.33 -2.80
N GLU A 59 -4.50 9.76 -2.62
CA GLU A 59 -3.43 9.41 -3.57
C GLU A 59 -3.11 7.92 -3.55
N GLY A 60 -3.08 7.30 -2.37
CA GLY A 60 -2.90 5.85 -2.23
C GLY A 60 -3.98 5.07 -2.97
N MET A 61 -5.26 5.43 -2.79
CA MET A 61 -6.37 4.81 -3.52
C MET A 61 -6.23 4.96 -5.04
N ARG A 62 -5.80 6.14 -5.52
CA ARG A 62 -5.56 6.39 -6.95
C ARG A 62 -4.43 5.51 -7.49
N LEU A 63 -3.30 5.45 -6.79
CA LEU A 63 -2.16 4.61 -7.16
C LEU A 63 -2.55 3.13 -7.23
N VAL A 64 -3.30 2.62 -6.24
CA VAL A 64 -3.77 1.22 -6.29
C VAL A 64 -4.68 1.00 -7.50
N ALA A 65 -5.63 1.91 -7.77
CA ALA A 65 -6.54 1.77 -8.90
C ALA A 65 -5.80 1.74 -10.25
N ASP A 66 -4.76 2.56 -10.41
CA ASP A 66 -4.01 2.69 -11.67
C ASP A 66 -2.97 1.57 -11.86
N TYR A 67 -2.31 1.13 -10.77
CA TYR A 67 -1.13 0.27 -10.87
C TYR A 67 -1.32 -1.17 -10.37
N LEU A 68 -2.32 -1.47 -9.55
CA LEU A 68 -2.58 -2.85 -9.13
C LEU A 68 -2.93 -3.77 -10.30
N PRO A 69 -3.79 -3.39 -11.27
CA PRO A 69 -4.07 -4.22 -12.43
C PRO A 69 -2.80 -4.52 -13.24
N ARG A 70 -1.93 -3.51 -13.42
CA ARG A 70 -0.63 -3.66 -14.11
C ARG A 70 0.29 -4.64 -13.38
N ALA A 71 0.46 -4.48 -12.07
CA ALA A 71 1.30 -5.35 -11.25
C ALA A 71 0.75 -6.78 -11.12
N TYR A 72 -0.57 -6.97 -11.27
CA TYR A 72 -1.22 -8.27 -11.31
C TYR A 72 -0.99 -8.98 -12.65
N ASP A 73 -1.20 -8.28 -13.75
CA ASP A 73 -1.08 -8.82 -15.11
C ASP A 73 0.39 -9.07 -15.50
N ASP A 74 1.28 -8.13 -15.17
CA ASP A 74 2.73 -8.26 -15.33
C ASP A 74 3.45 -7.99 -13.99
N GLY A 75 3.72 -9.08 -13.27
CA GLY A 75 4.45 -9.02 -12.00
C GLY A 75 5.88 -8.49 -12.10
N LYS A 76 6.44 -8.32 -13.31
CA LYS A 76 7.77 -7.74 -13.56
C LYS A 76 7.74 -6.25 -13.91
N ASP A 77 6.56 -5.63 -13.99
CA ASP A 77 6.44 -4.18 -14.17
C ASP A 77 6.94 -3.46 -12.91
N ILE A 78 8.22 -3.05 -12.93
CA ILE A 78 8.90 -2.42 -11.81
C ILE A 78 8.25 -1.08 -11.43
N GLU A 79 7.74 -0.33 -12.42
CA GLU A 79 7.04 0.93 -12.17
C GLU A 79 5.74 0.67 -11.38
N ALA A 80 4.96 -0.32 -11.81
CA ALA A 80 3.74 -0.71 -11.09
C ALA A 80 4.04 -1.23 -9.68
N ARG A 81 5.09 -2.06 -9.51
CA ARG A 81 5.54 -2.52 -8.18
C ARG A 81 5.96 -1.34 -7.29
N ALA A 82 6.66 -0.35 -7.83
CA ALA A 82 7.10 0.82 -7.08
C ALA A 82 5.91 1.67 -6.61
N HIS A 83 4.92 1.91 -7.48
CA HIS A 83 3.71 2.63 -7.11
C HIS A 83 2.84 1.85 -6.11
N MET A 84 2.78 0.52 -6.22
CA MET A 84 2.10 -0.31 -5.22
C MET A 84 2.79 -0.26 -3.86
N LEU A 85 4.13 -0.21 -3.81
CA LEU A 85 4.85 -0.01 -2.55
C LEU A 85 4.60 1.38 -1.97
N ALA A 86 4.60 2.42 -2.80
CA ALA A 86 4.28 3.78 -2.35
C ALA A 86 2.86 3.88 -1.79
N ALA A 87 1.88 3.19 -2.41
CA ALA A 87 0.50 3.16 -1.94
C ALA A 87 0.32 2.37 -0.63
N ALA A 88 1.20 1.42 -0.34
CA ALA A 88 1.17 0.59 0.87
C ALA A 88 2.01 1.14 2.03
N SER A 89 2.60 2.33 1.88
CA SER A 89 3.53 2.95 2.84
C SER A 89 2.86 3.91 3.83
#